data_AF-A0A843QYH8-F1
#
_entry.id   AF-A0A843QYH8-F1
#
_cell.length_a   1.000
_cell.length_b   1.000
_cell.length_c   1.000
_cell.angle_alpha   90.00
_cell.angle_beta   90.00
_cell.angle_gamma   90.00
#
_symmetry.space_group_name_H-M   'P 1'
#
loop_
_entity.id
_entity.type
_entity.pdbx_description
1 polymer ?
#
loop_
_entity_poly.entity_id
_entity_poly.type
_entity_poly.pdbx_seq_one_letter_code
_entity_poly.pdbx_strand_id
1 'polypeptide(L)'
;MEAELKWLDDPEVFRVNQLPAHSDHRFYRDQEEAALEKSSYVQNLNGRWGFKFSKNPMERPIDFYKLDFDRNDFGEIEVPSEIELSNFAQINYTNITMPWTGKIYRRPAYTLGDNKEEGSFSQGQDNTVGSYVRHFTLAEGLKNHDVHVVFEGVERAMYVWLNGHFIGYAEDSFTPSEFDLTPYLVDGDNLLAVEVYKHATSSWIEDQDMFRFSGIFRDVNLVAQPSIHVQDLKIDARVADDMKTGSLGLVLKMVGQPGSVQVEVADQTGAAVLNRQLNADGNWTMAPVQLVGIHLWDNHHPYLYQLTLTVRDATGRVVEVIPYQFGFRRVEIDQDKVLRLNGKRLIINGVNRHEWNCHRGRAVTIEDMHTDLGIFKENNINAVRTSHYPDQIPWYYLCDREGIYMMAENNLESHATWQKFGQDEPSYNVPGSLPQWKEAVVDRARSNYETFKNHTAILFWSVGNESYAGEDILAMNNYYKEVDDTRPVHYEGVVHTKEYRDQISDFESWMYLPPKEVEAYLKKNPDKPFIECEYMHSMGNSVGGMGSYIKLLDKYPQYCGGFIWDFVDQAIEVVDPVTGQKSMRYGGDFDDHHADNEFSGDGICFADRTPKPAMQEVKYYYGLHK
;
A
#
# COMPACT_ATOMS: atom_id res chain seq x y z
N MET A 1 -10.54 23.98 15.75
CA MET A 1 -10.69 23.93 14.28
C MET A 1 -11.98 23.20 14.01
N GLU A 2 -12.76 23.63 13.01
CA GLU A 2 -14.00 22.97 12.61
C GLU A 2 -13.76 22.21 11.30
N ALA A 3 -14.49 21.12 11.07
CA ALA A 3 -14.43 20.37 9.82
C ALA A 3 -15.02 21.20 8.67
N GLU A 4 -14.31 21.30 7.54
CA GLU A 4 -14.79 22.03 6.37
C GLU A 4 -14.99 21.07 5.18
N LEU A 5 -16.23 20.91 4.72
CA LEU A 5 -16.57 19.95 3.67
C LEU A 5 -15.87 20.22 2.32
N LYS A 6 -15.47 21.47 2.06
CA LYS A 6 -14.77 21.88 0.84
C LYS A 6 -13.37 21.26 0.70
N TRP A 7 -12.79 20.65 1.75
CA TRP A 7 -11.53 19.91 1.61
C TRP A 7 -11.65 18.76 0.60
N LEU A 8 -12.86 18.19 0.44
CA LEU A 8 -13.13 17.18 -0.60
C LEU A 8 -12.88 17.69 -2.04
N ASP A 9 -12.88 19.01 -2.26
CA ASP A 9 -12.69 19.64 -3.56
C ASP A 9 -11.26 20.21 -3.74
N ASP A 10 -10.40 20.17 -2.71
CA ASP A 10 -9.13 20.90 -2.68
C ASP A 10 -7.92 19.95 -2.57
N PRO A 11 -7.16 19.72 -3.66
CA PRO A 11 -6.02 18.79 -3.64
C PRO A 11 -4.87 19.27 -2.75
N GLU A 12 -4.87 20.55 -2.34
CA GLU A 12 -3.89 21.08 -1.38
C GLU A 12 -4.21 20.68 0.07
N VAL A 13 -5.43 20.20 0.35
CA VAL A 13 -5.88 19.76 1.66
C VAL A 13 -6.31 18.29 1.59
N PHE A 14 -5.33 17.40 1.57
CA PHE A 14 -5.53 15.94 1.58
C PHE A 14 -5.42 15.34 2.99
N ARG A 15 -4.97 16.12 3.98
CA ARG A 15 -4.93 15.70 5.39
C ARG A 15 -5.01 16.89 6.35
N VAL A 16 -5.63 16.68 7.52
CA VAL A 16 -5.72 17.64 8.62
C VAL A 16 -5.53 16.90 9.94
N ASN A 17 -4.54 17.31 10.74
CA ASN A 17 -4.16 16.72 12.03
C ASN A 17 -3.77 15.23 11.98
N GLN A 18 -3.61 14.63 10.80
CA GLN A 18 -3.03 13.30 10.64
C GLN A 18 -1.59 13.31 11.14
N LEU A 19 -1.21 12.32 11.93
CA LEU A 19 0.16 12.16 12.41
C LEU A 19 1.11 11.79 11.24
N PRO A 20 2.38 12.19 11.28
CA PRO A 20 3.35 11.80 10.26
C PRO A 20 3.51 10.27 10.21
N ALA A 21 3.57 9.71 9.00
CA ALA A 21 3.88 8.31 8.79
C ALA A 21 5.23 7.92 9.43
N HIS A 22 5.32 6.68 9.89
CA HIS A 22 6.48 6.08 10.53
C HIS A 22 6.56 4.59 10.18
N SER A 23 7.65 3.91 10.56
CA SER A 23 7.79 2.48 10.27
C SER A 23 6.76 1.62 10.99
N ASP A 24 6.40 0.54 10.32
CA ASP A 24 5.39 -0.45 10.68
C ASP A 24 5.74 -1.37 11.87
N HIS A 25 6.79 -1.03 12.63
CA HIS A 25 7.33 -1.91 13.65
C HIS A 25 6.34 -2.12 14.79
N ARG A 26 6.17 -3.39 15.19
CA ARG A 26 5.32 -3.76 16.33
C ARG A 26 6.06 -3.55 17.64
N PHE A 27 5.34 -3.12 18.66
CA PHE A 27 5.89 -2.91 19.99
C PHE A 27 4.98 -3.46 21.09
N TYR A 28 5.60 -3.90 22.17
CA TYR A 28 4.98 -4.64 23.28
C TYR A 28 5.46 -4.07 24.60
N ARG A 29 4.68 -4.22 25.68
CA ARG A 29 5.09 -3.72 27.00
C ARG A 29 6.33 -4.42 27.54
N ASP A 30 6.43 -5.72 27.29
CA ASP A 30 7.47 -6.58 27.83
C ASP A 30 7.75 -7.79 26.91
N GLN A 31 8.72 -8.61 27.31
CA GLN A 31 9.16 -9.77 26.54
C GLN A 31 8.10 -10.90 26.49
N GLU A 32 7.19 -10.98 27.47
CA GLU A 32 6.14 -11.99 27.48
C GLU A 32 5.09 -11.66 26.41
N GLU A 33 4.67 -10.40 26.34
CA GLU A 33 3.77 -9.91 25.29
C GLU A 33 4.38 -10.07 23.89
N ALA A 34 5.67 -9.74 23.73
CA ALA A 34 6.38 -9.91 22.47
C ALA A 34 6.42 -11.40 22.02
N ALA A 35 6.66 -12.33 22.94
CA ALA A 35 6.68 -13.76 22.64
C ALA A 35 5.29 -14.33 22.29
N LEU A 36 4.21 -13.70 22.78
CA LEU A 36 2.83 -14.05 22.46
C LEU A 36 2.29 -13.32 21.22
N GLU A 37 3.05 -12.39 20.67
CA GLU A 37 2.63 -11.46 19.61
C GLU A 37 1.31 -10.74 19.94
N LYS A 38 1.14 -10.35 21.21
CA LYS A 38 -0.07 -9.66 21.71
C LYS A 38 0.32 -8.47 22.57
N SER A 39 0.20 -7.27 22.01
CA SER A 39 0.52 -6.02 22.71
C SER A 39 -0.66 -5.54 23.54
N SER A 40 -0.43 -5.25 24.83
CA SER A 40 -1.42 -4.57 25.66
C SER A 40 -1.57 -3.08 25.31
N TYR A 41 -0.71 -2.54 24.45
CA TYR A 41 -0.81 -1.18 23.92
C TYR A 41 -1.76 -1.06 22.73
N VAL A 42 -2.27 -2.16 22.21
CA VAL A 42 -3.17 -2.17 21.05
C VAL A 42 -4.55 -2.68 21.46
N GLN A 43 -5.58 -1.91 21.12
CA GLN A 43 -6.98 -2.31 21.27
C GLN A 43 -7.67 -2.23 19.92
N ASN A 44 -8.06 -3.39 19.39
CA ASN A 44 -8.81 -3.47 18.14
C ASN A 44 -10.25 -2.97 18.31
N LEU A 45 -10.72 -2.19 17.33
CA LEU A 45 -12.07 -1.64 17.26
C LEU A 45 -12.93 -2.26 16.16
N ASN A 46 -12.48 -3.33 15.50
CA ASN A 46 -13.25 -4.04 14.48
C ASN A 46 -14.54 -4.64 15.06
N GLY A 47 -15.40 -5.11 14.15
CA GLY A 47 -16.71 -5.67 14.40
C GLY A 47 -17.81 -4.69 14.04
N ARG A 48 -18.93 -4.75 14.74
CA ARG A 48 -20.12 -3.97 14.39
C ARG A 48 -20.05 -2.53 14.86
N TRP A 49 -20.27 -1.62 13.93
CA TRP A 49 -20.39 -0.18 14.15
C TRP A 49 -21.81 0.26 13.84
N GLY A 50 -22.33 1.23 14.59
CA GLY A 50 -23.58 1.88 14.21
C GLY A 50 -23.37 2.63 12.90
N PHE A 51 -24.32 2.55 11.98
CA PHE A 51 -24.12 3.01 10.61
C PHE A 51 -25.34 3.68 10.00
N LYS A 52 -25.11 4.78 9.28
CA LYS A 52 -26.11 5.45 8.44
C LYS A 52 -25.54 5.74 7.06
N PHE A 53 -26.22 5.26 6.03
CA PHE A 53 -25.91 5.57 4.65
C PHE A 53 -26.71 6.79 4.15
N SER A 54 -26.05 7.69 3.43
CA SER A 54 -26.63 8.88 2.82
C SER A 54 -26.28 8.94 1.34
N LYS A 55 -27.23 9.38 0.51
CA LYS A 55 -27.07 9.38 -0.96
C LYS A 55 -26.07 10.42 -1.46
N ASN A 56 -25.87 11.49 -0.71
CA ASN A 56 -24.96 12.59 -1.06
C ASN A 56 -24.55 13.36 0.22
N PRO A 57 -23.57 14.28 0.14
CA PRO A 57 -23.09 15.03 1.30
C PRO A 57 -24.15 15.92 1.94
N MET A 58 -25.13 16.40 1.18
CA MET A 58 -26.15 17.33 1.69
C MET A 58 -27.26 16.63 2.48
N GLU A 59 -27.43 15.32 2.29
CA GLU A 59 -28.43 14.51 3.00
C GLU A 59 -27.89 13.82 4.26
N ARG A 60 -26.60 13.92 4.53
CA ARG A 60 -25.96 13.26 5.67
C ARG A 60 -26.39 13.86 7.02
N PRO A 61 -26.40 13.07 8.11
CA PRO A 61 -26.73 13.57 9.43
C PRO A 61 -25.58 14.42 10.00
N ILE A 62 -25.53 15.72 9.65
CA ILE A 62 -24.39 16.61 9.94
C ILE A 62 -23.92 16.69 11.41
N ASP A 63 -24.78 16.32 12.35
CA ASP A 63 -24.54 16.43 13.80
C ASP A 63 -24.37 15.06 14.48
N PHE A 64 -24.26 13.98 13.71
CA PHE A 64 -24.21 12.60 14.22
C PHE A 64 -23.00 12.28 15.10
N TYR A 65 -22.02 13.17 15.20
CA TYR A 65 -20.86 13.05 16.08
C TYR A 65 -21.12 13.62 17.50
N LYS A 66 -22.19 14.40 17.71
CA LYS A 66 -22.52 15.04 19.01
C LYS A 66 -23.11 14.04 20.01
N LEU A 67 -22.68 14.08 21.27
CA LEU A 67 -23.08 13.10 22.29
C LEU A 67 -24.60 13.00 22.51
N ASP A 68 -25.34 14.10 22.33
CA ASP A 68 -26.79 14.20 22.53
C ASP A 68 -27.63 13.95 21.27
N PHE A 69 -27.00 13.65 20.14
CA PHE A 69 -27.70 13.34 18.89
C PHE A 69 -28.47 12.00 18.98
N ASP A 70 -29.72 11.99 18.52
CA ASP A 70 -30.54 10.78 18.48
C ASP A 70 -30.13 9.89 17.29
N ARG A 71 -29.61 8.69 17.58
CA ARG A 71 -29.13 7.70 16.60
C ARG A 71 -30.06 6.50 16.46
N ASN A 72 -31.32 6.61 16.87
CA ASN A 72 -32.28 5.50 16.80
C ASN A 72 -32.54 4.98 15.38
N ASP A 73 -32.19 5.74 14.35
CA ASP A 73 -32.35 5.38 12.93
C ASP A 73 -31.07 4.85 12.27
N PHE A 74 -29.99 4.66 13.05
CA PHE A 74 -28.76 4.00 12.61
C PHE A 74 -28.97 2.48 12.60
N GLY A 75 -28.48 1.83 11.54
CA GLY A 75 -28.32 0.38 11.45
C GLY A 75 -26.96 -0.05 11.99
N GLU A 76 -26.48 -1.21 11.53
CA GLU A 76 -25.13 -1.71 11.81
C GLU A 76 -24.40 -2.04 10.50
N ILE A 77 -23.07 -1.92 10.51
CA ILE A 77 -22.19 -2.42 9.46
C ILE A 77 -20.99 -3.12 10.12
N GLU A 78 -20.45 -4.16 9.49
CA GLU A 78 -19.20 -4.79 9.93
C GLU A 78 -18.00 -3.92 9.51
N VAL A 79 -17.01 -3.78 10.38
CA VAL A 79 -15.75 -3.11 10.09
C VAL A 79 -14.62 -4.11 10.39
N PRO A 80 -13.68 -4.36 9.46
CA PRO A 80 -13.61 -3.79 8.12
C PRO A 80 -14.64 -4.37 7.14
N SER A 81 -15.19 -3.53 6.26
CA SER A 81 -15.92 -3.95 5.07
C SER A 81 -16.13 -2.79 4.08
N GLU A 82 -16.45 -3.15 2.83
CA GLU A 82 -16.92 -2.22 1.80
C GLU A 82 -18.44 -1.98 1.94
N ILE A 83 -18.87 -0.73 1.80
CA ILE A 83 -20.28 -0.29 1.88
C ILE A 83 -21.13 -0.97 0.81
N GLU A 84 -20.58 -1.10 -0.40
CA GLU A 84 -21.23 -1.73 -1.55
C GLU A 84 -21.52 -3.22 -1.29
N LEU A 85 -20.56 -3.95 -0.70
CA LEU A 85 -20.72 -5.37 -0.37
C LEU A 85 -21.65 -5.61 0.81
N SER A 86 -21.90 -4.55 1.61
CA SER A 86 -22.90 -4.53 2.67
C SER A 86 -24.31 -4.15 2.16
N ASN A 87 -24.52 -4.06 0.84
CA ASN A 87 -25.79 -3.75 0.16
C ASN A 87 -26.34 -2.34 0.42
N PHE A 88 -25.49 -1.37 0.76
CA PHE A 88 -25.90 0.03 0.95
C PHE A 88 -25.72 0.88 -0.31
N ALA A 89 -24.73 0.56 -1.13
CA ALA A 89 -24.39 1.28 -2.36
C ALA A 89 -24.32 0.33 -3.56
N GLN A 90 -24.42 0.90 -4.77
CA GLN A 90 -24.26 0.14 -6.00
C GLN A 90 -22.79 -0.23 -6.22
N ILE A 91 -22.54 -1.51 -6.50
CA ILE A 91 -21.24 -2.02 -6.97
C ILE A 91 -21.00 -1.51 -8.39
N ASN A 92 -19.79 -1.03 -8.68
CA ASN A 92 -19.41 -0.56 -10.00
C ASN A 92 -17.98 -1.01 -10.33
N TYR A 93 -17.75 -1.37 -11.59
CA TYR A 93 -16.43 -1.63 -12.13
C TYR A 93 -16.19 -0.79 -13.38
N THR A 94 -15.03 -0.13 -13.45
CA THR A 94 -14.54 0.61 -14.62
C THR A 94 -13.03 0.45 -14.72
N ASN A 95 -12.52 0.36 -15.94
CA ASN A 95 -11.09 0.42 -16.23
C ASN A 95 -10.63 1.88 -16.25
N ILE A 96 -10.60 2.52 -17.42
CA ILE A 96 -10.01 3.85 -17.61
C ILE A 96 -10.95 4.97 -17.20
N THR A 97 -12.26 4.81 -17.36
CA THR A 97 -13.18 5.96 -17.22
C THR A 97 -13.59 6.16 -15.77
N MET A 98 -13.49 7.41 -15.28
CA MET A 98 -14.07 7.76 -13.98
C MET A 98 -15.57 7.39 -13.91
N PRO A 99 -16.10 6.94 -12.76
CA PRO A 99 -17.49 6.45 -12.61
C PRO A 99 -18.60 7.44 -13.00
N TRP A 100 -18.29 8.74 -12.94
CA TRP A 100 -19.18 9.84 -13.29
C TRP A 100 -19.10 10.27 -14.76
N THR A 101 -18.18 9.71 -15.55
CA THR A 101 -17.98 10.06 -16.96
C THR A 101 -19.29 9.87 -17.75
N GLY A 102 -19.65 10.88 -18.53
CA GLY A 102 -20.91 10.90 -19.30
C GLY A 102 -22.18 11.18 -18.48
N LYS A 103 -22.09 11.21 -17.14
CA LYS A 103 -23.22 11.47 -16.22
C LYS A 103 -23.12 12.87 -15.62
N ILE A 104 -21.93 13.24 -15.14
CA ILE A 104 -21.64 14.52 -14.49
C ILE A 104 -20.39 15.12 -15.14
N TYR A 105 -20.45 16.40 -15.50
CA TYR A 105 -19.26 17.12 -15.92
C TYR A 105 -18.43 17.45 -14.68
N ARG A 106 -17.25 16.83 -14.58
CA ARG A 106 -16.26 17.09 -13.53
C ARG A 106 -14.87 17.10 -14.16
N ARG A 107 -14.01 17.98 -13.69
CA ARG A 107 -12.58 18.06 -14.06
C ARG A 107 -11.74 18.14 -12.80
N PRO A 108 -10.47 17.67 -12.82
CA PRO A 108 -9.61 17.85 -11.68
C PRO A 108 -9.38 19.34 -11.41
N ALA A 109 -9.34 19.73 -10.15
CA ALA A 109 -9.00 21.09 -9.73
C ALA A 109 -7.71 21.55 -10.42
N TYR A 110 -7.67 22.83 -10.81
CA TYR A 110 -6.55 23.52 -11.44
C TYR A 110 -6.20 23.12 -12.89
N THR A 111 -6.93 22.17 -13.50
CA THR A 111 -6.65 21.73 -14.88
C THR A 111 -7.20 22.68 -15.96
N LEU A 112 -8.24 23.45 -15.63
CA LEU A 112 -8.89 24.43 -16.54
C LEU A 112 -8.64 25.88 -16.11
N GLY A 113 -7.43 26.19 -15.63
CA GLY A 113 -7.05 27.47 -15.04
C GLY A 113 -7.02 27.41 -13.51
N ASP A 114 -7.06 28.55 -12.81
CA ASP A 114 -6.86 28.61 -11.35
C ASP A 114 -8.11 28.23 -10.51
N ASN A 115 -9.01 27.40 -11.05
CA ASN A 115 -10.26 27.01 -10.38
C ASN A 115 -10.10 25.72 -9.55
N LYS A 116 -10.57 25.73 -8.30
CA LYS A 116 -10.67 24.54 -7.43
C LYS A 116 -11.81 23.59 -7.80
N GLU A 117 -12.70 24.00 -8.71
CA GLU A 117 -13.92 23.25 -9.05
C GLU A 117 -14.81 23.02 -7.79
N GLU A 118 -14.96 24.06 -6.96
CA GLU A 118 -15.72 24.03 -5.70
C GLU A 118 -17.13 23.43 -5.89
N GLY A 119 -17.52 22.55 -4.97
CA GLY A 119 -18.79 21.83 -5.03
C GLY A 119 -18.73 20.53 -5.84
N SER A 120 -17.64 20.25 -6.56
CA SER A 120 -17.50 19.04 -7.38
C SER A 120 -17.79 17.77 -6.61
N PHE A 121 -17.24 17.63 -5.41
CA PHE A 121 -17.42 16.50 -4.52
C PHE A 121 -18.19 16.89 -3.26
N SER A 122 -17.91 18.07 -2.67
CA SER A 122 -18.59 18.54 -1.45
C SER A 122 -20.10 18.74 -1.62
N GLN A 123 -20.57 18.96 -2.86
CA GLN A 123 -22.00 19.08 -3.21
C GLN A 123 -22.41 18.03 -4.27
N GLY A 124 -21.55 17.05 -4.55
CA GLY A 124 -21.78 16.03 -5.57
C GLY A 124 -22.97 15.14 -5.24
N GLN A 125 -23.94 15.06 -6.15
CA GLN A 125 -25.15 14.23 -5.96
C GLN A 125 -24.86 12.73 -6.05
N ASP A 126 -23.72 12.36 -6.63
CA ASP A 126 -23.18 11.00 -6.76
C ASP A 126 -22.25 10.61 -5.60
N ASN A 127 -21.87 11.55 -4.73
CA ASN A 127 -20.90 11.31 -3.67
C ASN A 127 -21.56 10.74 -2.41
N THR A 128 -21.80 9.43 -2.40
CA THR A 128 -22.43 8.73 -1.26
C THR A 128 -21.58 8.83 0.01
N VAL A 129 -22.25 8.82 1.17
CA VAL A 129 -21.61 9.01 2.47
C VAL A 129 -22.00 7.93 3.46
N GLY A 130 -21.01 7.34 4.13
CA GLY A 130 -21.19 6.46 5.27
C GLY A 130 -20.88 7.19 6.59
N SER A 131 -21.86 7.31 7.47
CA SER A 131 -21.68 7.83 8.84
C SER A 131 -21.58 6.67 9.83
N TYR A 132 -20.39 6.45 10.39
CA TYR A 132 -20.05 5.35 11.29
C TYR A 132 -19.92 5.84 12.73
N VAL A 133 -20.43 5.08 13.70
CA VAL A 133 -20.25 5.35 15.13
C VAL A 133 -19.84 4.10 15.90
N ARG A 134 -18.89 4.26 16.82
CA ARG A 134 -18.43 3.21 17.72
C ARG A 134 -18.26 3.74 19.12
N HIS A 135 -18.97 3.11 20.04
CA HIS A 135 -18.74 3.27 21.46
C HIS A 135 -17.62 2.33 21.91
N PHE A 136 -16.70 2.84 22.73
CA PHE A 136 -15.63 2.04 23.31
C PHE A 136 -15.26 2.54 24.71
N THR A 137 -14.69 1.64 25.50
CA THR A 137 -13.99 1.98 26.74
C THR A 137 -12.53 1.60 26.54
N LEU A 138 -11.61 2.39 27.09
CA LEU A 138 -10.19 2.07 27.00
C LEU A 138 -9.90 0.78 27.77
N ALA A 139 -9.26 -0.18 27.10
CA ALA A 139 -8.70 -1.35 27.73
C ALA A 139 -7.61 -0.93 28.74
N GLU A 140 -7.36 -1.78 29.73
CA GLU A 140 -6.50 -1.42 30.87
C GLU A 140 -5.08 -0.97 30.45
N GLY A 141 -4.51 -1.60 29.41
CA GLY A 141 -3.18 -1.26 28.91
C GLY A 141 -3.08 0.10 28.21
N LEU A 142 -4.20 0.72 27.83
CA LEU A 142 -4.22 2.03 27.18
C LEU A 142 -4.44 3.18 28.18
N LYS A 143 -4.86 2.89 29.42
CA LYS A 143 -5.16 3.93 30.40
C LYS A 143 -3.88 4.63 30.86
N ASN A 144 -3.97 5.96 31.03
CA ASN A 144 -2.85 6.83 31.44
C ASN A 144 -1.70 6.89 30.42
N HIS A 145 -1.98 6.56 29.16
CA HIS A 145 -1.08 6.72 28.03
C HIS A 145 -1.65 7.77 27.06
N ASP A 146 -0.77 8.33 26.23
CA ASP A 146 -1.22 9.03 25.03
C ASP A 146 -1.77 7.96 24.07
N VAL A 147 -2.95 8.19 23.49
CA VAL A 147 -3.66 7.21 22.67
C VAL A 147 -4.02 7.83 21.34
N HIS A 148 -3.67 7.11 20.27
CA HIS A 148 -4.04 7.46 18.91
C HIS A 148 -5.00 6.41 18.34
N VAL A 149 -5.79 6.80 17.35
CA VAL A 149 -6.52 5.86 16.49
C VAL A 149 -5.76 5.68 15.19
N VAL A 150 -5.64 4.44 14.75
CA VAL A 150 -5.03 4.02 13.49
C VAL A 150 -6.13 3.41 12.63
N PHE A 151 -6.41 4.03 11.48
CA PHE A 151 -7.21 3.43 10.42
C PHE A 151 -6.26 2.89 9.36
N GLU A 152 -6.19 1.57 9.18
CA GLU A 152 -5.22 0.96 8.26
C GLU A 152 -5.59 1.12 6.77
N GLY A 153 -6.84 1.53 6.48
CA GLY A 153 -7.34 1.80 5.14
C GLY A 153 -8.82 2.18 5.12
N VAL A 154 -9.11 3.34 4.52
CA VAL A 154 -10.46 3.89 4.38
C VAL A 154 -10.64 4.46 2.98
N GLU A 155 -11.54 3.87 2.20
CA GLU A 155 -11.82 4.33 0.84
C GLU A 155 -13.04 5.30 0.86
N ARG A 156 -12.95 6.57 0.45
CA ARG A 156 -11.78 7.25 -0.15
C ARG A 156 -11.30 8.48 0.61
N ALA A 157 -12.18 9.16 1.35
CA ALA A 157 -11.81 10.25 2.25
C ALA A 157 -12.63 10.18 3.54
N MET A 158 -12.01 10.53 4.67
CA MET A 158 -12.65 10.43 5.97
C MET A 158 -12.50 11.67 6.84
N TYR A 159 -13.51 11.93 7.66
CA TYR A 159 -13.49 12.89 8.74
C TYR A 159 -13.71 12.15 10.06
N VAL A 160 -12.95 12.50 11.09
CA VAL A 160 -12.95 11.80 12.38
C VAL A 160 -13.32 12.74 13.51
N TRP A 161 -14.20 12.28 14.40
CA TRP A 161 -14.56 12.96 15.65
C TRP A 161 -14.50 12.01 16.83
N LEU A 162 -14.14 12.54 18.00
CA LEU A 162 -14.20 11.84 19.27
C LEU A 162 -14.97 12.70 20.28
N ASN A 163 -15.99 12.12 20.91
CA ASN A 163 -16.78 12.77 21.97
C ASN A 163 -17.31 14.16 21.59
N GLY A 164 -17.71 14.35 20.34
CA GLY A 164 -18.20 15.65 19.84
C GLY A 164 -17.12 16.58 19.27
N HIS A 165 -15.83 16.26 19.45
CA HIS A 165 -14.70 17.08 18.99
C HIS A 165 -14.19 16.60 17.64
N PHE A 166 -13.97 17.53 16.70
CA PHE A 166 -13.30 17.22 15.44
C PHE A 166 -11.83 16.90 15.68
N ILE A 167 -11.39 15.77 15.15
CA ILE A 167 -10.04 15.23 15.31
C ILE A 167 -9.22 15.50 14.06
N GLY A 168 -9.69 15.07 12.89
CA GLY A 168 -8.92 15.20 11.66
C GLY A 168 -9.62 14.73 10.40
N TYR A 169 -8.91 14.89 9.29
CA TYR A 169 -9.32 14.51 7.95
C TYR A 169 -8.16 13.84 7.23
N ALA A 170 -8.44 12.85 6.38
CA ALA A 170 -7.44 12.23 5.51
C ALA A 170 -8.06 11.69 4.21
N GLU A 171 -7.26 11.79 3.14
CA GLU A 171 -7.35 11.01 1.90
C GLU A 171 -6.18 9.98 1.85
N ASP A 172 -6.05 9.27 0.72
CA ASP A 172 -5.16 8.10 0.50
C ASP A 172 -5.70 6.82 1.13
N SER A 173 -6.43 6.05 0.32
CA SER A 173 -7.21 4.90 0.78
C SER A 173 -6.37 3.73 1.31
N PHE A 174 -5.10 3.60 0.88
CA PHE A 174 -4.32 2.37 1.04
C PHE A 174 -3.11 2.50 1.97
N THR A 175 -2.92 3.66 2.62
CA THR A 175 -1.91 3.83 3.68
C THR A 175 -2.55 4.15 5.03
N PRO A 176 -1.91 3.79 6.16
CA PRO A 176 -2.47 4.06 7.47
C PRO A 176 -2.66 5.55 7.74
N SER A 177 -3.79 5.89 8.35
CA SER A 177 -4.10 7.23 8.83
C SER A 177 -4.26 7.25 10.34
N GLU A 178 -3.40 8.02 11.01
CA GLU A 178 -3.35 8.09 12.46
C GLU A 178 -3.74 9.47 13.00
N PHE A 179 -4.46 9.50 14.11
CA PHE A 179 -4.84 10.75 14.78
C PHE A 179 -4.74 10.65 16.30
N ASP A 180 -4.28 11.73 16.92
CA ASP A 180 -4.21 11.84 18.38
C ASP A 180 -5.60 12.03 19.01
N LEU A 181 -5.97 11.10 19.89
CA LEU A 181 -7.23 11.11 20.63
C LEU A 181 -7.06 11.60 22.08
N THR A 182 -5.83 11.63 22.58
CA THR A 182 -5.48 11.88 23.99
C THR A 182 -6.21 13.08 24.60
N PRO A 183 -6.27 14.26 23.95
CA PRO A 183 -6.87 15.44 24.56
C PRO A 183 -8.40 15.36 24.73
N TYR A 184 -9.05 14.39 24.09
CA TYR A 184 -10.51 14.32 23.96
C TYR A 184 -11.11 13.05 24.59
N LEU A 185 -10.28 12.13 25.05
CA LEU A 185 -10.71 10.92 25.75
C LEU A 185 -11.29 11.27 27.12
N VAL A 186 -12.31 10.51 27.52
CA VAL A 186 -12.92 10.58 28.85
C VAL A 186 -12.87 9.22 29.54
N ASP A 187 -12.95 9.24 30.87
CA ASP A 187 -13.10 8.01 31.65
C ASP A 187 -14.43 7.31 31.30
N GLY A 188 -14.35 6.01 31.03
CA GLY A 188 -15.51 5.21 30.68
C GLY A 188 -15.79 5.21 29.19
N ASP A 189 -17.04 5.49 28.82
CA ASP A 189 -17.55 5.35 27.46
C ASP A 189 -17.15 6.54 26.58
N ASN A 190 -16.58 6.23 25.43
CA ASN A 190 -16.12 7.19 24.43
C ASN A 190 -16.83 6.90 23.10
N LEU A 191 -17.24 7.95 22.40
CA LEU A 191 -17.89 7.87 21.09
C LEU A 191 -16.91 8.31 19.99
N LEU A 192 -16.45 7.35 19.19
CA LEU A 192 -15.77 7.60 17.92
C LEU A 192 -16.83 7.71 16.82
N ALA A 193 -16.76 8.78 16.02
CA ALA A 193 -17.61 9.00 14.87
C ALA A 193 -16.75 9.26 13.63
N VAL A 194 -17.07 8.61 12.52
CA VAL A 194 -16.31 8.71 11.27
C VAL A 194 -17.28 8.93 10.11
N GLU A 195 -17.01 9.91 9.28
CA GLU A 195 -17.77 10.18 8.06
C GLU A 195 -16.89 9.87 6.85
N VAL A 196 -17.30 8.88 6.05
CA VAL A 196 -16.55 8.40 4.89
C VAL A 196 -17.26 8.80 3.61
N TYR A 197 -16.52 9.43 2.71
CA TYR A 197 -17.00 9.88 1.40
C TYR A 197 -16.47 8.99 0.29
N LYS A 198 -17.34 8.61 -0.63
CA LYS A 198 -16.98 7.80 -1.81
C LYS A 198 -16.07 8.55 -2.77
N HIS A 199 -16.21 9.87 -2.87
CA HIS A 199 -15.43 10.72 -3.75
C HIS A 199 -14.84 11.94 -3.03
N ALA A 200 -13.56 12.19 -3.30
CA ALA A 200 -12.80 13.40 -2.97
C ALA A 200 -11.76 13.68 -4.07
N THR A 201 -10.83 14.61 -3.86
CA THR A 201 -9.82 14.93 -4.88
C THR A 201 -8.91 13.75 -5.21
N SER A 202 -8.57 12.92 -4.20
CA SER A 202 -7.92 11.62 -4.35
C SER A 202 -8.56 10.72 -5.39
N SER A 203 -9.84 10.92 -5.72
CA SER A 203 -10.50 10.07 -6.72
C SER A 203 -9.88 10.16 -8.10
N TRP A 204 -9.27 11.31 -8.44
CA TRP A 204 -8.58 11.51 -9.71
C TRP A 204 -7.21 10.83 -9.79
N ILE A 205 -6.67 10.39 -8.65
CA ILE A 205 -5.36 9.73 -8.52
C ILE A 205 -5.49 8.33 -7.90
N GLU A 206 -6.72 7.80 -7.87
CA GLU A 206 -7.08 6.43 -7.45
C GLU A 206 -8.04 5.83 -8.50
N ASP A 207 -7.59 5.86 -9.75
CA ASP A 207 -8.33 5.44 -10.94
C ASP A 207 -7.90 4.06 -11.47
N GLN A 208 -7.33 3.20 -10.61
CA GLN A 208 -6.88 1.85 -10.97
C GLN A 208 -7.96 1.03 -11.70
N ASP A 209 -7.55 0.13 -12.60
CA ASP A 209 -8.47 -0.83 -13.23
C ASP A 209 -9.00 -1.87 -12.20
N MET A 210 -10.07 -1.50 -11.49
CA MET A 210 -10.64 -2.29 -10.40
C MET A 210 -12.05 -1.83 -10.01
N PHE A 211 -12.73 -2.61 -9.16
CA PHE A 211 -14.03 -2.24 -8.60
C PHE A 211 -13.99 -0.94 -7.79
N ARG A 212 -15.02 -0.10 -7.88
CA ARG A 212 -15.08 1.21 -7.23
C ARG A 212 -15.90 1.13 -5.95
N PHE A 213 -15.21 0.97 -4.82
CA PHE A 213 -15.83 0.81 -3.50
C PHE A 213 -15.65 2.05 -2.62
N SER A 214 -16.20 1.97 -1.41
CA SER A 214 -15.99 2.92 -0.33
C SER A 214 -16.26 2.24 1.02
N GLY A 215 -15.60 2.71 2.08
CA GLY A 215 -15.80 2.24 3.44
C GLY A 215 -14.50 2.12 4.22
N ILE A 216 -14.63 1.69 5.48
CA ILE A 216 -13.50 1.34 6.33
C ILE A 216 -13.18 -0.13 6.03
N PHE A 217 -12.25 -0.39 5.11
CA PHE A 217 -12.02 -1.73 4.52
C PHE A 217 -10.78 -2.45 5.08
N ARG A 218 -10.00 -1.80 5.94
CA ARG A 218 -8.95 -2.41 6.77
C ARG A 218 -9.17 -2.09 8.25
N ASP A 219 -8.35 -2.70 9.10
CA ASP A 219 -8.50 -2.67 10.56
C ASP A 219 -8.50 -1.25 11.15
N VAL A 220 -9.23 -1.11 12.26
CA VAL A 220 -9.20 0.08 13.10
C VAL A 220 -8.69 -0.30 14.48
N ASN A 221 -7.62 0.35 14.93
CA ASN A 221 -6.97 0.06 16.20
C ASN A 221 -6.78 1.34 17.02
N LEU A 222 -6.93 1.24 18.34
CA LEU A 222 -6.39 2.23 19.27
C LEU A 222 -5.00 1.79 19.69
N VAL A 223 -4.06 2.73 19.70
CA VAL A 223 -2.66 2.47 20.01
C VAL A 223 -2.21 3.43 21.11
N ALA A 224 -1.76 2.88 22.23
CA ALA A 224 -1.18 3.63 23.34
C ALA A 224 0.33 3.80 23.18
N GLN A 225 0.81 5.02 23.39
CA GLN A 225 2.23 5.33 23.43
C GLN A 225 2.74 5.25 24.87
N PRO A 226 3.77 4.43 25.15
CA PRO A 226 4.43 4.42 26.45
C PRO A 226 5.13 5.75 26.74
N SER A 227 5.46 6.00 28.01
CA SER A 227 6.07 7.27 28.47
C SER A 227 7.40 7.65 27.79
N ILE A 228 8.05 6.66 27.19
CA ILE A 228 9.15 6.77 26.24
C ILE A 228 8.86 5.74 25.14
N HIS A 229 8.93 6.14 23.89
CA HIS A 229 8.50 5.33 22.75
C HIS A 229 9.43 5.55 21.55
N VAL A 230 9.79 4.48 20.86
CA VAL A 230 10.39 4.55 19.51
C VAL A 230 9.26 4.87 18.53
N GLN A 231 9.09 6.14 18.17
CA GLN A 231 8.08 6.55 17.20
C GLN A 231 8.45 6.10 15.78
N ASP A 232 9.73 6.07 15.44
CA ASP A 232 10.19 5.60 14.13
C ASP A 232 11.52 4.86 14.23
N LEU A 233 11.66 3.83 13.39
CA LEU A 233 12.82 2.96 13.28
C LEU A 233 13.23 2.87 11.81
N LYS A 234 14.50 3.17 11.51
CA LYS A 234 15.14 2.84 10.24
C LYS A 234 16.29 1.87 10.47
N ILE A 235 16.27 0.74 9.76
CA ILE A 235 17.33 -0.28 9.75
C ILE A 235 18.15 -0.11 8.47
N ASP A 236 19.44 0.20 8.61
CA ASP A 236 20.37 0.32 7.48
C ASP A 236 21.31 -0.90 7.45
N ALA A 237 20.87 -1.96 6.76
CA ALA A 237 21.61 -3.20 6.60
C ALA A 237 22.24 -3.28 5.20
N ARG A 238 23.55 -3.05 5.11
CA ARG A 238 24.30 -3.03 3.82
C ARG A 238 25.23 -4.22 3.69
N VAL A 239 25.57 -4.58 2.45
CA VAL A 239 26.48 -5.68 2.10
C VAL A 239 27.69 -5.16 1.33
N ALA A 240 28.89 -5.53 1.80
CA ALA A 240 30.15 -5.19 1.15
C ALA A 240 30.42 -6.04 -0.10
N ASP A 241 31.40 -5.64 -0.91
CA ASP A 241 31.72 -6.30 -2.20
C ASP A 241 32.14 -7.76 -2.09
N ASP A 242 32.59 -8.21 -0.91
CA ASP A 242 32.97 -9.60 -0.67
C ASP A 242 31.76 -10.53 -0.50
N MET A 243 30.53 -9.99 -0.46
CA MET A 243 29.26 -10.69 -0.23
C MET A 243 29.21 -11.48 1.09
N LYS A 244 30.08 -11.16 2.04
CA LYS A 244 30.25 -11.88 3.32
C LYS A 244 30.33 -10.96 4.52
N THR A 245 30.61 -9.69 4.28
CA THR A 245 30.67 -8.66 5.30
C THR A 245 29.46 -7.73 5.14
N GLY A 246 28.72 -7.55 6.24
CA GLY A 246 27.62 -6.61 6.32
C GLY A 246 27.93 -5.44 7.23
N SER A 247 27.19 -4.35 7.09
CA SER A 247 27.19 -3.26 8.06
C SER A 247 25.77 -2.95 8.51
N LEU A 248 25.56 -2.84 9.82
CA LEU A 248 24.25 -2.54 10.40
C LEU A 248 24.29 -1.19 11.13
N GLY A 249 23.54 -0.22 10.61
CA GLY A 249 23.19 1.03 11.29
C GLY A 249 21.71 1.05 11.69
N LEU A 250 21.36 1.87 12.68
CA LEU A 250 19.98 2.09 13.12
C LEU A 250 19.75 3.59 13.32
N VAL A 251 18.58 4.09 12.94
CA VAL A 251 18.11 5.43 13.32
C VAL A 251 16.80 5.27 14.08
N LEU A 252 16.73 5.84 15.28
CA LEU A 252 15.55 5.79 16.14
C LEU A 252 15.06 7.21 16.39
N LYS A 253 13.78 7.46 16.12
CA LYS A 253 13.11 8.69 16.54
C LYS A 253 12.39 8.40 17.86
N MET A 254 12.89 8.95 18.96
CA MET A 254 12.29 8.75 20.28
C MET A 254 11.36 9.90 20.63
N VAL A 255 10.22 9.58 21.24
CA VAL A 255 9.30 10.56 21.85
C VAL A 255 9.10 10.24 23.34
N GLY A 256 8.70 11.25 24.12
CA GLY A 256 8.46 11.11 25.56
C GLY A 256 9.69 11.46 26.44
N GLN A 257 9.77 10.83 27.61
CA GLN A 257 10.78 11.10 28.62
C GLN A 257 12.14 10.44 28.30
N PRO A 258 13.27 10.95 28.83
CA PRO A 258 14.57 10.31 28.67
C PRO A 258 14.64 8.90 29.30
N GLY A 259 15.43 8.02 28.71
CA GLY A 259 15.58 6.63 29.14
C GLY A 259 16.81 5.94 28.55
N SER A 260 16.71 4.64 28.29
CA SER A 260 17.77 3.88 27.60
C SER A 260 17.17 2.84 26.65
N VAL A 261 17.92 2.50 25.59
CA VAL A 261 17.55 1.46 24.63
C VAL A 261 18.65 0.42 24.60
N GLN A 262 18.30 -0.84 24.82
CA GLN A 262 19.16 -1.99 24.62
C GLN A 262 18.89 -2.55 23.24
N VAL A 263 19.93 -2.66 22.41
CA VAL A 263 19.90 -3.19 21.06
C VAL A 263 20.53 -4.58 21.06
N GLU A 264 19.76 -5.58 20.66
CA GLU A 264 20.22 -6.95 20.51
C GLU A 264 19.92 -7.45 19.10
N VAL A 265 20.89 -8.09 18.46
CA VAL A 265 20.71 -8.75 17.17
C VAL A 265 21.11 -10.21 17.34
N ALA A 266 20.23 -11.11 16.96
CA ALA A 266 20.48 -12.55 16.94
C ALA A 266 20.38 -13.10 15.52
N ASP A 267 21.16 -14.14 15.25
CA ASP A 267 21.04 -14.94 14.04
C ASP A 267 19.87 -15.95 14.16
N GLN A 268 19.56 -16.70 13.09
CA GLN A 268 18.44 -17.67 13.12
C GLN A 268 18.62 -18.83 14.10
N THR A 269 19.84 -19.06 14.62
CA THR A 269 20.11 -20.06 15.67
C THR A 269 19.86 -19.51 17.07
N GLY A 270 19.62 -18.20 17.20
CA GLY A 270 19.52 -17.49 18.47
C GLY A 270 20.88 -17.03 19.02
N ALA A 271 21.97 -17.17 18.27
CA ALA A 271 23.28 -16.69 18.69
C ALA A 271 23.36 -15.17 18.57
N ALA A 272 23.85 -14.51 19.62
CA ALA A 272 23.99 -13.05 19.64
C ALA A 272 25.07 -12.59 18.65
N VAL A 273 24.68 -11.73 17.72
CA VAL A 273 25.53 -11.08 16.71
C VAL A 273 25.95 -9.68 17.16
N LEU A 274 25.04 -8.96 17.80
CA LEU A 274 25.27 -7.62 18.35
C LEU A 274 24.56 -7.46 19.68
N ASN A 275 25.23 -6.83 20.64
CA ASN A 275 24.63 -6.38 21.89
C ASN A 275 25.23 -5.02 22.26
N ARG A 276 24.38 -3.99 22.37
CA ARG A 276 24.76 -2.61 22.67
C ARG A 276 23.70 -1.95 23.54
N GLN A 277 24.13 -1.26 24.58
CA GLN A 277 23.26 -0.38 25.37
C GLN A 277 23.50 1.07 24.96
N LEU A 278 22.40 1.82 24.88
CA LEU A 278 22.37 3.20 24.45
C LEU A 278 21.60 4.04 25.47
N ASN A 279 22.06 5.25 25.75
CA ASN A 279 21.25 6.24 26.45
C ASN A 279 20.30 6.88 25.43
N ALA A 280 19.03 7.03 25.77
CA ALA A 280 18.00 7.57 24.89
C ALA A 280 17.57 8.96 25.37
N ASP A 281 18.02 10.00 24.66
CA ASP A 281 17.62 11.40 24.81
C ASP A 281 17.27 12.03 23.46
N GLY A 282 16.07 11.74 22.96
CA GLY A 282 15.58 12.24 21.66
C GLY A 282 16.03 11.36 20.49
N ASN A 283 16.27 11.96 19.32
CA ASN A 283 16.63 11.22 18.11
C ASN A 283 18.01 10.60 18.26
N TRP A 284 18.10 9.30 17.95
CA TRP A 284 19.32 8.52 18.13
C TRP A 284 19.77 7.84 16.84
N THR A 285 21.09 7.66 16.70
CA THR A 285 21.69 6.98 15.54
C THR A 285 22.82 6.05 15.99
N MET A 286 22.71 4.78 15.60
CA MET A 286 23.82 3.82 15.64
C MET A 286 24.69 4.04 14.42
N ALA A 287 25.96 4.38 14.64
CA ALA A 287 26.92 4.28 13.56
C ALA A 287 27.00 2.82 13.06
N PRO A 288 27.14 2.59 11.75
CA PRO A 288 27.19 1.24 11.18
C PRO A 288 28.26 0.37 11.84
N VAL A 289 27.86 -0.82 12.31
CA VAL A 289 28.76 -1.83 12.87
C VAL A 289 29.02 -2.91 11.82
N GLN A 290 30.30 -3.21 11.57
CA GLN A 290 30.71 -4.27 10.64
C GLN A 290 30.47 -5.65 11.25
N LEU A 291 29.87 -6.53 10.47
CA LEU A 291 29.55 -7.92 10.82
C LEU A 291 30.16 -8.83 9.74
N VAL A 292 31.06 -9.72 10.14
CA VAL A 292 31.74 -10.64 9.21
C VAL A 292 31.06 -12.00 9.26
N GLY A 293 30.91 -12.64 8.10
CA GLY A 293 30.25 -13.94 8.00
C GLY A 293 28.73 -13.83 8.05
N ILE A 294 28.18 -12.74 7.51
CA ILE A 294 26.73 -12.59 7.39
C ILE A 294 26.15 -13.62 6.43
N HIS A 295 24.88 -13.96 6.65
CA HIS A 295 24.06 -14.70 5.72
C HIS A 295 23.23 -13.71 4.90
N LEU A 296 23.24 -13.90 3.59
CA LEU A 296 22.47 -13.07 2.67
C LEU A 296 21.03 -13.56 2.57
N TRP A 297 20.11 -12.61 2.39
CA TRP A 297 18.71 -12.86 2.08
C TRP A 297 18.51 -12.90 0.56
N ASP A 298 17.79 -13.93 0.09
CA ASP A 298 17.25 -14.05 -1.26
C ASP A 298 16.02 -14.98 -1.29
N ASN A 299 15.41 -15.20 -2.46
CA ASN A 299 14.22 -16.04 -2.60
C ASN A 299 14.43 -17.54 -2.34
N HIS A 300 15.68 -18.01 -2.28
CA HIS A 300 16.01 -19.40 -1.94
C HIS A 300 16.41 -19.55 -0.48
N HIS A 301 17.04 -18.52 0.06
CA HIS A 301 17.51 -18.43 1.43
C HIS A 301 16.99 -17.13 2.04
N PRO A 302 15.71 -17.07 2.48
CA PRO A 302 15.15 -15.89 3.12
C PRO A 302 15.70 -15.75 4.56
N TYR A 303 17.01 -15.54 4.68
CA TYR A 303 17.69 -15.46 5.95
C TYR A 303 17.42 -14.11 6.61
N LEU A 304 16.72 -14.15 7.74
CA LEU A 304 16.39 -12.97 8.54
C LEU A 304 17.07 -13.04 9.90
N TYR A 305 17.69 -11.93 10.30
CA TYR A 305 18.20 -11.67 11.63
C TYR A 305 17.09 -11.09 12.49
N GLN A 306 17.12 -11.40 13.79
CA GLN A 306 16.19 -10.84 14.76
C GLN A 306 16.83 -9.64 15.44
N LEU A 307 16.33 -8.43 15.18
CA LEU A 307 16.56 -7.24 15.99
C LEU A 307 15.58 -7.23 17.17
N THR A 308 16.06 -6.93 18.36
CA THR A 308 15.22 -6.65 19.53
C THR A 308 15.70 -5.35 20.17
N LEU A 309 14.83 -4.35 20.21
CA LEU A 309 15.03 -3.14 21.00
C LEU A 309 14.27 -3.29 22.31
N THR A 310 14.95 -3.13 23.44
CA THR A 310 14.32 -3.07 24.77
C THR A 310 14.50 -1.69 25.35
N VAL A 311 13.41 -0.94 25.46
CA VAL A 311 13.39 0.43 25.98
C VAL A 311 13.11 0.41 27.48
N ARG A 312 13.88 1.20 28.22
CA ARG A 312 13.75 1.36 29.67
C ARG A 312 13.56 2.82 30.05
N ASP A 313 12.67 3.05 31.02
CA ASP A 313 12.47 4.37 31.62
C ASP A 313 13.70 4.80 32.46
N ALA A 314 13.66 6.04 32.96
CA ALA A 314 14.71 6.59 33.83
C ALA A 314 14.93 5.81 35.15
N THR A 315 14.00 4.93 35.54
CA THR A 315 14.13 4.04 36.70
C THR A 315 14.74 2.68 36.36
N GLY A 316 14.97 2.39 35.07
CA GLY A 316 15.50 1.14 34.56
C GLY A 316 14.45 0.06 34.27
N ARG A 317 13.16 0.38 34.41
CA ARG A 317 12.05 -0.56 34.11
C ARG A 317 11.83 -0.65 32.61
N VAL A 318 11.61 -1.87 32.11
CA VAL A 318 11.22 -2.07 30.70
C VAL A 318 9.81 -1.52 30.53
N VAL A 319 9.63 -0.73 29.48
CA VAL A 319 8.32 -0.15 29.12
C VAL A 319 7.95 -0.43 27.66
N GLU A 320 8.91 -0.87 26.86
CA GLU A 320 8.67 -1.20 25.46
C GLU A 320 9.72 -2.23 24.97
N VAL A 321 9.25 -3.18 24.16
CA VAL A 321 10.04 -4.19 23.46
C VAL A 321 9.61 -4.22 22.00
N ILE A 322 10.56 -4.06 21.09
CA ILE A 322 10.34 -4.05 19.64
C ILE A 322 11.15 -5.17 19.00
N PRO A 323 10.51 -6.29 18.64
CA PRO A 323 11.11 -7.27 17.75
C PRO A 323 10.92 -6.85 16.30
N TYR A 324 12.00 -6.86 15.50
CA TYR A 324 11.95 -6.64 14.06
C TYR A 324 12.86 -7.64 13.33
N GLN A 325 12.40 -8.20 12.22
CA GLN A 325 13.21 -9.10 11.40
C GLN A 325 13.74 -8.35 10.17
N PHE A 326 15.02 -8.52 9.87
CA PHE A 326 15.65 -7.89 8.71
C PHE A 326 16.70 -8.81 8.07
N GLY A 327 16.97 -8.66 6.79
CA GLY A 327 17.97 -9.44 6.06
C GLY A 327 19.05 -8.57 5.43
N PHE A 328 20.24 -9.15 5.25
CA PHE A 328 21.31 -8.52 4.48
C PHE A 328 21.17 -8.89 3.01
N ARG A 329 20.98 -7.90 2.15
CA ARG A 329 21.02 -8.07 0.70
C ARG A 329 21.51 -6.79 0.03
N ARG A 330 22.00 -6.92 -1.20
CA ARG A 330 22.34 -5.76 -2.04
C ARG A 330 21.71 -5.91 -3.40
N VAL A 331 20.86 -4.96 -3.78
CA VAL A 331 20.37 -4.85 -5.15
C VAL A 331 21.07 -3.68 -5.83
N GLU A 332 21.50 -3.87 -7.07
CA GLU A 332 22.22 -2.83 -7.82
C GLU A 332 22.06 -3.03 -9.33
N ILE A 333 22.10 -1.93 -10.08
CA ILE A 333 22.25 -1.96 -11.54
C ILE A 333 23.72 -1.68 -11.84
N ASP A 334 24.40 -2.64 -12.44
CA ASP A 334 25.84 -2.51 -12.70
C ASP A 334 26.16 -1.60 -13.91
N GLN A 335 27.45 -1.41 -14.18
CA GLN A 335 27.91 -0.62 -15.33
C GLN A 335 27.41 -1.13 -16.68
N ASP A 336 27.11 -2.43 -16.78
CA ASP A 336 26.64 -3.12 -17.99
C ASP A 336 25.10 -3.12 -18.10
N LYS A 337 24.43 -2.38 -17.21
CA LYS A 337 22.97 -2.27 -17.09
C LYS A 337 22.28 -3.58 -16.76
N VAL A 338 22.97 -4.45 -16.01
CA VAL A 338 22.42 -5.69 -15.50
C VAL A 338 21.94 -5.47 -14.07
N LEU A 339 20.67 -5.79 -13.82
CA LEU A 339 20.12 -5.82 -12.47
C LEU A 339 20.69 -7.02 -11.71
N ARG A 340 21.25 -6.76 -10.53
CA ARG A 340 21.85 -7.78 -9.67
C ARG A 340 21.24 -7.78 -8.29
N LEU A 341 21.15 -8.98 -7.72
CA LEU A 341 20.93 -9.22 -6.30
C LEU A 341 22.12 -10.02 -5.78
N ASN A 342 22.78 -9.52 -4.74
CA ASN A 342 23.90 -10.19 -4.07
C ASN A 342 25.03 -10.56 -5.07
N GLY A 343 25.33 -9.63 -5.99
CA GLY A 343 26.35 -9.79 -7.04
C GLY A 343 25.96 -10.70 -8.22
N LYS A 344 24.81 -11.37 -8.17
CA LYS A 344 24.30 -12.25 -9.23
C LYS A 344 23.20 -11.56 -10.03
N ARG A 345 23.06 -11.88 -11.31
CA ARG A 345 21.95 -11.39 -12.14
C ARG A 345 20.62 -11.79 -11.50
N LEU A 346 19.72 -10.83 -11.36
CA LEU A 346 18.36 -11.05 -10.88
C LEU A 346 17.42 -11.33 -12.06
N ILE A 347 16.61 -12.38 -11.94
CA ILE A 347 15.52 -12.70 -12.88
C ILE A 347 14.19 -12.63 -12.11
N ILE A 348 13.28 -11.85 -12.64
CA ILE A 348 11.93 -11.63 -12.12
C ILE A 348 10.97 -12.58 -12.83
N ASN A 349 10.47 -13.54 -12.05
CA ASN A 349 9.36 -14.43 -12.38
C ASN A 349 8.16 -13.94 -11.56
N GLY A 350 7.61 -12.80 -11.96
CA GLY A 350 6.70 -12.02 -11.13
C GLY A 350 5.23 -12.14 -11.51
N VAL A 351 4.37 -11.64 -10.64
CA VAL A 351 2.94 -11.43 -10.90
C VAL A 351 2.47 -10.10 -10.30
N ASN A 352 1.54 -9.40 -10.96
CA ASN A 352 0.79 -8.28 -10.38
C ASN A 352 -0.32 -8.85 -9.50
N ARG A 353 -0.54 -8.28 -8.32
CA ARG A 353 -1.54 -8.74 -7.37
C ARG A 353 -2.35 -7.57 -6.83
N HIS A 354 -3.65 -7.56 -7.11
CA HIS A 354 -4.63 -6.80 -6.35
C HIS A 354 -4.99 -7.50 -5.04
N GLU A 355 -5.26 -6.74 -3.98
CA GLU A 355 -5.89 -7.30 -2.78
C GLU A 355 -7.37 -7.61 -3.06
N TRP A 356 -7.67 -8.89 -3.32
CA TRP A 356 -9.01 -9.31 -3.71
C TRP A 356 -9.50 -10.55 -2.98
N ASN A 357 -10.76 -10.57 -2.55
CA ASN A 357 -11.49 -11.76 -2.13
C ASN A 357 -12.90 -11.72 -2.74
N CYS A 358 -13.34 -12.80 -3.39
CA CYS A 358 -14.60 -12.83 -4.12
C CYS A 358 -15.87 -12.65 -3.24
N HIS A 359 -15.75 -12.70 -1.91
CA HIS A 359 -16.83 -12.43 -0.97
C HIS A 359 -16.68 -11.10 -0.21
N ARG A 360 -15.44 -10.62 -0.04
CA ARG A 360 -15.11 -9.49 0.84
C ARG A 360 -14.48 -8.29 0.12
N GLY A 361 -14.29 -8.37 -1.20
CA GLY A 361 -13.62 -7.32 -1.96
C GLY A 361 -12.19 -7.16 -1.47
N ARG A 362 -11.80 -5.94 -1.11
CA ARG A 362 -10.43 -5.62 -0.66
C ARG A 362 -10.13 -5.99 0.78
N ALA A 363 -11.14 -6.29 1.59
CA ALA A 363 -10.96 -6.70 2.98
C ALA A 363 -10.46 -8.16 3.06
N VAL A 364 -9.25 -8.43 2.56
CA VAL A 364 -8.58 -9.75 2.58
C VAL A 364 -8.07 -10.12 3.98
N THR A 365 -7.96 -11.42 4.30
CA THR A 365 -7.36 -11.89 5.56
C THR A 365 -5.93 -12.39 5.39
N ILE A 366 -5.26 -12.62 6.52
CA ILE A 366 -3.96 -13.29 6.57
C ILE A 366 -3.99 -14.70 5.95
N GLU A 367 -5.11 -15.42 6.07
CA GLU A 367 -5.28 -16.73 5.42
C GLU A 367 -5.35 -16.65 3.90
N ASP A 368 -5.98 -15.60 3.35
CA ASP A 368 -5.94 -15.34 1.90
C ASP A 368 -4.49 -15.11 1.46
N MET A 369 -3.75 -14.29 2.19
CA MET A 369 -2.33 -14.00 1.91
C MET A 369 -1.46 -15.27 1.94
N HIS A 370 -1.64 -16.12 2.96
CA HIS A 370 -0.93 -17.40 3.03
C HIS A 370 -1.28 -18.34 1.86
N THR A 371 -2.54 -18.34 1.43
CA THR A 371 -2.99 -19.11 0.26
C THR A 371 -2.31 -18.62 -1.00
N ASP A 372 -2.29 -17.30 -1.22
CA ASP A 372 -1.66 -16.66 -2.37
C ASP A 372 -0.14 -16.99 -2.43
N LEU A 373 0.56 -16.91 -1.29
CA LEU A 373 1.99 -17.26 -1.20
C LEU A 373 2.26 -18.75 -1.45
N GLY A 374 1.37 -19.63 -0.99
CA GLY A 374 1.44 -21.07 -1.30
C GLY A 374 1.41 -21.30 -2.82
N ILE A 375 0.48 -20.64 -3.50
CA ILE A 375 0.35 -20.71 -4.97
C ILE A 375 1.61 -20.16 -5.65
N PHE A 376 2.17 -19.05 -5.17
CA PHE A 376 3.42 -18.51 -5.74
C PHE A 376 4.54 -19.54 -5.72
N LYS A 377 4.77 -20.15 -4.54
CA LYS A 377 5.84 -21.14 -4.35
C LYS A 377 5.65 -22.40 -5.18
N GLU A 378 4.42 -22.89 -5.27
CA GLU A 378 4.09 -24.09 -6.04
C GLU A 378 4.28 -23.90 -7.56
N ASN A 379 4.26 -22.65 -8.03
CA ASN A 379 4.30 -22.30 -9.44
C ASN A 379 5.55 -21.49 -9.85
N ASN A 380 6.60 -21.53 -9.02
CA ASN A 380 7.90 -20.91 -9.29
C ASN A 380 7.86 -19.38 -9.46
N ILE A 381 6.83 -18.72 -8.92
CA ILE A 381 6.74 -17.25 -8.85
C ILE A 381 7.67 -16.80 -7.72
N ASN A 382 8.57 -15.87 -8.00
CA ASN A 382 9.56 -15.37 -7.04
C ASN A 382 9.37 -13.90 -6.69
N ALA A 383 8.45 -13.19 -7.37
CA ALA A 383 8.25 -11.77 -7.19
C ALA A 383 6.78 -11.37 -7.28
N VAL A 384 6.42 -10.27 -6.62
CA VAL A 384 5.10 -9.65 -6.69
C VAL A 384 5.22 -8.13 -6.87
N ARG A 385 4.34 -7.55 -7.68
CA ARG A 385 4.10 -6.10 -7.74
C ARG A 385 2.75 -5.81 -7.05
N THR A 386 2.75 -4.88 -6.10
CA THR A 386 1.53 -4.49 -5.37
C THR A 386 0.70 -3.54 -6.24
N SER A 387 -0.07 -4.10 -7.17
CA SER A 387 -0.81 -3.35 -8.20
C SER A 387 -2.12 -2.79 -7.63
N HIS A 388 -2.34 -1.47 -7.58
CA HIS A 388 -1.39 -0.36 -7.79
C HIS A 388 -1.43 0.59 -6.60
N TYR A 389 -1.14 0.02 -5.44
CA TYR A 389 -1.21 0.65 -4.12
C TYR A 389 -0.47 -0.22 -3.09
N PRO A 390 -0.14 0.33 -1.91
CA PRO A 390 0.43 -0.47 -0.84
C PRO A 390 -0.57 -1.50 -0.29
N ASP A 391 -0.12 -2.74 -0.12
CA ASP A 391 -0.93 -3.83 0.46
C ASP A 391 -1.01 -3.67 2.00
N GLN A 392 -1.79 -4.53 2.66
CA GLN A 392 -1.80 -4.56 4.13
C GLN A 392 -0.41 -4.92 4.69
N ILE A 393 -0.03 -4.28 5.81
CA ILE A 393 1.28 -4.47 6.48
C ILE A 393 1.70 -5.95 6.64
N PRO A 394 0.83 -6.90 7.04
CA PRO A 394 1.22 -8.30 7.19
C PRO A 394 1.77 -8.94 5.91
N TRP A 395 1.37 -8.48 4.72
CA TRP A 395 1.85 -9.00 3.44
C TRP A 395 3.37 -8.86 3.30
N TYR A 396 3.92 -7.70 3.70
CA TYR A 396 5.34 -7.41 3.60
C TYR A 396 6.19 -8.30 4.52
N TYR A 397 5.75 -8.48 5.78
CA TYR A 397 6.37 -9.45 6.70
C TYR A 397 6.31 -10.88 6.17
N LEU A 398 5.22 -11.25 5.50
CA LEU A 398 5.13 -12.58 4.87
C LEU A 398 6.10 -12.70 3.71
N CYS A 399 6.20 -11.72 2.81
CA CYS A 399 7.15 -11.74 1.71
C CYS A 399 8.61 -11.79 2.19
N ASP A 400 8.95 -11.05 3.25
CA ASP A 400 10.27 -11.13 3.91
C ASP A 400 10.60 -12.56 4.35
N ARG A 401 9.67 -13.20 5.07
CA ARG A 401 9.85 -14.55 5.64
C ARG A 401 9.85 -15.64 4.58
N GLU A 402 9.00 -15.50 3.57
CA GLU A 402 8.77 -16.52 2.57
C GLU A 402 9.74 -16.43 1.37
N GLY A 403 10.51 -15.35 1.26
CA GLY A 403 11.49 -15.13 0.19
C GLY A 403 10.83 -14.70 -1.12
N ILE A 404 9.87 -13.78 -1.07
CA ILE A 404 9.21 -13.23 -2.27
C ILE A 404 9.72 -11.81 -2.49
N TYR A 405 10.31 -11.56 -3.66
CA TYR A 405 10.75 -10.23 -4.06
C TYR A 405 9.56 -9.32 -4.30
N MET A 406 9.70 -8.03 -4.01
CA MET A 406 8.60 -7.08 -4.13
C MET A 406 9.01 -5.82 -4.89
N MET A 407 8.15 -5.42 -5.82
CA MET A 407 8.05 -4.05 -6.30
C MET A 407 6.91 -3.39 -5.52
N ALA A 408 7.24 -2.52 -4.55
CA ALA A 408 6.26 -1.84 -3.73
C ALA A 408 5.84 -0.53 -4.41
N GLU A 409 4.56 -0.39 -4.71
CA GLU A 409 4.03 0.72 -5.51
C GLU A 409 3.19 1.68 -4.67
N ASN A 410 3.31 2.98 -4.94
CA ASN A 410 2.44 3.98 -4.30
C ASN A 410 1.02 3.87 -4.87
N ASN A 411 0.03 4.26 -4.06
CA ASN A 411 -1.35 4.42 -4.50
C ASN A 411 -1.45 5.64 -5.41
N LEU A 412 -1.18 5.50 -6.69
CA LEU A 412 -1.25 6.58 -7.67
C LEU A 412 -1.59 6.02 -9.06
N GLU A 413 -2.81 6.30 -9.50
CA GLU A 413 -3.23 6.09 -10.88
C GLU A 413 -4.26 7.14 -11.31
N SER A 414 -4.04 7.80 -12.45
CA SER A 414 -4.90 8.88 -12.95
C SER A 414 -5.27 8.69 -14.43
N HIS A 415 -5.52 7.44 -14.81
CA HIS A 415 -5.63 6.98 -16.19
C HIS A 415 -6.61 7.78 -17.05
N ALA A 416 -7.81 8.05 -16.54
CA ALA A 416 -8.84 8.85 -17.19
C ALA A 416 -8.38 10.25 -17.62
N THR A 417 -7.37 10.80 -16.94
CA THR A 417 -7.00 12.21 -17.06
C THR A 417 -6.09 12.48 -18.25
N TRP A 418 -5.34 11.46 -18.70
CA TRP A 418 -4.41 11.57 -19.81
C TRP A 418 -4.67 10.63 -20.98
N GLN A 419 -5.23 9.43 -20.77
CA GLN A 419 -5.50 8.51 -21.86
C GLN A 419 -6.98 8.55 -22.24
N LYS A 420 -7.27 8.82 -23.51
CA LYS A 420 -8.66 8.96 -24.00
C LYS A 420 -8.84 8.27 -25.33
N PHE A 421 -9.80 7.34 -25.40
CA PHE A 421 -10.05 6.54 -26.60
C PHE A 421 -8.77 5.88 -27.15
N GLY A 422 -7.90 5.41 -26.25
CA GLY A 422 -6.61 4.78 -26.58
C GLY A 422 -5.59 5.74 -27.20
N GLN A 423 -5.71 7.04 -26.95
CA GLN A 423 -4.76 8.06 -27.39
C GLN A 423 -4.20 8.85 -26.20
N ASP A 424 -2.94 9.21 -26.28
CA ASP A 424 -2.28 10.15 -25.37
C ASP A 424 -2.89 11.54 -25.56
N GLU A 425 -3.70 11.96 -24.60
CA GLU A 425 -4.42 13.24 -24.60
C GLU A 425 -4.32 13.86 -23.18
N PRO A 426 -3.15 14.38 -22.75
CA PRO A 426 -2.93 14.82 -21.37
C PRO A 426 -3.52 16.20 -21.03
N SER A 427 -4.59 16.66 -21.71
CA SER A 427 -5.11 18.03 -21.57
C SER A 427 -5.59 18.42 -20.17
N TYR A 428 -5.93 17.44 -19.33
CA TYR A 428 -6.28 17.67 -17.93
C TYR A 428 -5.61 16.64 -17.01
N ASN A 429 -4.42 16.18 -17.38
CA ASN A 429 -3.67 15.20 -16.59
C ASN A 429 -3.37 15.72 -15.18
N VAL A 430 -3.57 14.87 -14.17
CA VAL A 430 -3.11 15.08 -12.78
C VAL A 430 -2.29 13.87 -12.33
N PRO A 431 -1.27 14.01 -11.48
CA PRO A 431 -0.80 15.27 -10.90
C PRO A 431 -0.11 16.17 -11.95
N GLY A 432 0.50 15.57 -12.99
CA GLY A 432 1.12 16.30 -14.07
C GLY A 432 2.24 17.22 -13.60
N SER A 433 2.11 18.52 -13.88
CA SER A 433 3.03 19.57 -13.41
C SER A 433 2.26 20.70 -12.75
N LEU A 434 1.29 20.33 -11.89
CA LEU A 434 0.38 21.25 -11.22
C LEU A 434 0.79 21.34 -9.74
N PRO A 435 1.42 22.43 -9.29
CA PRO A 435 1.98 22.54 -7.95
C PRO A 435 1.01 22.21 -6.81
N GLN A 436 -0.29 22.40 -7.03
CA GLN A 436 -1.36 22.13 -6.07
C GLN A 436 -1.61 20.64 -5.83
N TRP A 437 -1.21 19.77 -6.77
CA TRP A 437 -1.30 18.31 -6.65
C TRP A 437 0.00 17.67 -6.14
N LYS A 438 1.11 18.42 -6.20
CA LYS A 438 2.44 17.93 -5.86
C LYS A 438 2.53 17.29 -4.47
N GLU A 439 2.10 17.99 -3.43
CA GLU A 439 2.25 17.47 -2.07
C GLU A 439 1.34 16.28 -1.79
N ALA A 440 0.18 16.17 -2.45
CA ALA A 440 -0.69 15.00 -2.30
C ALA A 440 -0.01 13.72 -2.82
N VAL A 441 0.70 13.81 -3.96
CA VAL A 441 1.40 12.63 -4.52
C VAL A 441 2.77 12.38 -3.87
N VAL A 442 3.49 13.42 -3.46
CA VAL A 442 4.73 13.25 -2.68
C VAL A 442 4.44 12.68 -1.29
N ASP A 443 3.31 13.03 -0.67
CA ASP A 443 2.92 12.42 0.62
C ASP A 443 2.60 10.93 0.48
N ARG A 444 1.96 10.48 -0.62
CA ARG A 444 1.77 9.05 -0.91
C ARG A 444 3.11 8.30 -1.01
N ALA A 445 4.10 8.88 -1.67
CA ALA A 445 5.46 8.32 -1.71
C ALA A 445 6.12 8.31 -0.32
N ARG A 446 5.93 9.37 0.46
CA ARG A 446 6.44 9.50 1.82
C ARG A 446 5.83 8.46 2.74
N SER A 447 4.51 8.31 2.75
CA SER A 447 3.78 7.35 3.58
C SER A 447 4.17 5.92 3.24
N ASN A 448 4.29 5.58 1.95
CA ASN A 448 4.75 4.25 1.52
C ASN A 448 6.19 3.98 1.99
N TYR A 449 7.13 4.90 1.74
CA TYR A 449 8.51 4.75 2.22
C TYR A 449 8.57 4.62 3.74
N GLU A 450 7.99 5.57 4.47
CA GLU A 450 8.14 5.62 5.92
C GLU A 450 7.57 4.38 6.59
N THR A 451 6.43 3.87 6.10
CA THR A 451 5.81 2.63 6.60
C THR A 451 6.69 1.42 6.32
N PHE A 452 7.18 1.26 5.08
CA PHE A 452 7.72 -0.01 4.60
C PHE A 452 9.24 -0.07 4.40
N LYS A 453 9.99 1.01 4.68
CA LYS A 453 11.44 1.14 4.43
C LYS A 453 12.33 0.00 4.94
N ASN A 454 11.89 -0.69 6.00
CA ASN A 454 12.67 -1.73 6.66
C ASN A 454 12.46 -3.14 6.08
N HIS A 455 11.47 -3.34 5.20
CA HIS A 455 11.23 -4.66 4.60
C HIS A 455 12.33 -5.04 3.62
N THR A 456 12.84 -6.25 3.81
CA THR A 456 13.97 -6.80 3.05
C THR A 456 13.54 -7.22 1.63
N ALA A 457 12.31 -7.71 1.50
CA ALA A 457 11.67 -8.17 0.29
C ALA A 457 11.46 -7.08 -0.76
N ILE A 458 11.28 -5.82 -0.33
CA ILE A 458 11.12 -4.69 -1.25
C ILE A 458 12.43 -4.46 -1.97
N LEU A 459 12.49 -4.87 -3.24
CA LEU A 459 13.67 -4.66 -4.05
C LEU A 459 13.63 -3.32 -4.79
N PHE A 460 12.44 -2.81 -5.11
CA PHE A 460 12.22 -1.62 -5.91
C PHE A 460 11.05 -0.81 -5.36
N TRP A 461 11.16 0.51 -5.44
CA TRP A 461 10.03 1.42 -5.24
C TRP A 461 9.41 1.76 -6.60
N SER A 462 8.10 1.66 -6.74
CA SER A 462 7.38 2.13 -7.93
C SER A 462 6.62 3.41 -7.59
N VAL A 463 6.78 4.45 -8.40
CA VAL A 463 6.18 5.76 -8.10
C VAL A 463 4.66 5.80 -8.31
N GLY A 464 4.11 4.88 -9.11
CA GLY A 464 2.69 4.77 -9.42
C GLY A 464 2.47 3.99 -10.72
N ASN A 465 1.23 4.00 -11.22
CA ASN A 465 0.81 3.38 -12.48
C ASN A 465 0.10 4.41 -13.37
N GLU A 466 0.19 4.25 -14.69
CA GLU A 466 -0.60 4.96 -15.72
C GLU A 466 -1.06 6.39 -15.35
N SER A 467 -0.12 7.25 -14.95
CA SER A 467 -0.40 8.63 -14.51
C SER A 467 0.35 9.68 -15.35
N TYR A 468 0.72 9.29 -16.57
CA TYR A 468 1.58 10.07 -17.48
C TYR A 468 2.89 10.50 -16.79
N ALA A 469 3.58 11.55 -17.23
CA ALA A 469 4.68 12.11 -16.44
C ALA A 469 4.69 13.65 -16.42
N GLY A 470 5.39 14.20 -15.44
CA GLY A 470 5.53 15.63 -15.22
C GLY A 470 6.37 15.92 -13.98
N GLU A 471 6.49 17.20 -13.62
CA GLU A 471 7.28 17.68 -12.48
C GLU A 471 6.87 17.04 -11.14
N ASP A 472 5.59 16.67 -10.98
CA ASP A 472 5.11 16.11 -9.71
C ASP A 472 5.52 14.63 -9.56
N ILE A 473 5.48 13.85 -10.65
CA ILE A 473 6.05 12.49 -10.69
C ILE A 473 7.57 12.54 -10.51
N LEU A 474 8.24 13.51 -11.14
CA LEU A 474 9.68 13.73 -10.94
C LEU A 474 9.99 14.04 -9.47
N ALA A 475 9.15 14.82 -8.78
CA ALA A 475 9.31 15.10 -7.36
C ALA A 475 9.20 13.83 -6.50
N MET A 476 8.29 12.91 -6.80
CA MET A 476 8.19 11.61 -6.12
C MET A 476 9.44 10.76 -6.32
N ASN A 477 9.96 10.69 -7.56
CA ASN A 477 11.21 9.99 -7.85
C ASN A 477 12.39 10.60 -7.06
N ASN A 478 12.50 11.93 -7.06
CA ASN A 478 13.54 12.63 -6.32
C ASN A 478 13.47 12.39 -4.82
N TYR A 479 12.26 12.33 -4.25
CA TYR A 479 12.07 11.97 -2.85
C TYR A 479 12.68 10.59 -2.55
N TYR A 480 12.35 9.55 -3.32
CA TYR A 480 12.94 8.22 -3.13
C TYR A 480 14.47 8.23 -3.26
N LYS A 481 15.02 8.96 -4.23
CA LYS A 481 16.47 9.11 -4.41
C LYS A 481 17.15 9.82 -3.24
N GLU A 482 16.44 10.70 -2.53
CA GLU A 482 16.95 11.39 -1.35
C GLU A 482 16.97 10.48 -0.11
N VAL A 483 15.93 9.68 0.09
CA VAL A 483 15.74 8.91 1.33
C VAL A 483 16.27 7.47 1.29
N ASP A 484 16.41 6.89 0.09
CA ASP A 484 16.83 5.50 -0.10
C ASP A 484 17.82 5.34 -1.26
N ASP A 485 19.09 5.13 -0.91
CA ASP A 485 20.16 4.79 -1.87
C ASP A 485 20.34 3.27 -2.05
N THR A 486 19.52 2.44 -1.39
CA THR A 486 19.66 0.97 -1.37
C THR A 486 18.74 0.26 -2.35
N ARG A 487 17.77 0.96 -2.95
CA ARG A 487 16.76 0.41 -3.86
C ARG A 487 16.62 1.29 -5.11
N PRO A 488 16.53 0.73 -6.33
CA PRO A 488 16.19 1.49 -7.50
C PRO A 488 14.69 1.85 -7.52
N VAL A 489 14.38 2.89 -8.28
CA VAL A 489 13.05 3.45 -8.47
C VAL A 489 12.54 3.08 -9.85
N HIS A 490 11.28 2.68 -9.93
CA HIS A 490 10.57 2.26 -11.12
C HIS A 490 9.44 3.25 -11.44
N TYR A 491 9.25 3.52 -12.73
CA TYR A 491 8.02 4.08 -13.26
C TYR A 491 7.87 3.75 -14.73
N GLU A 492 6.70 3.27 -15.12
CA GLU A 492 6.40 2.96 -16.52
C GLU A 492 5.94 4.20 -17.28
N GLY A 493 5.02 4.99 -16.73
CA GLY A 493 4.33 6.06 -17.47
C GLY A 493 5.21 7.16 -18.07
N VAL A 494 6.49 7.21 -17.69
CA VAL A 494 7.51 8.07 -18.31
C VAL A 494 7.74 7.75 -19.80
N VAL A 495 7.39 6.55 -20.29
CA VAL A 495 7.51 6.18 -21.71
C VAL A 495 6.73 7.11 -22.64
N HIS A 496 5.67 7.74 -22.14
CA HIS A 496 4.85 8.71 -22.86
C HIS A 496 5.48 10.12 -22.93
N THR A 497 6.57 10.37 -22.21
CA THR A 497 7.20 11.69 -22.06
C THR A 497 8.72 11.61 -22.21
N LYS A 498 9.22 11.85 -23.42
CA LYS A 498 10.66 11.71 -23.73
C LYS A 498 11.56 12.66 -22.91
N GLU A 499 11.04 13.83 -22.56
CA GLU A 499 11.73 14.85 -21.77
C GLU A 499 12.06 14.42 -20.33
N TYR A 500 11.27 13.52 -19.76
CA TYR A 500 11.45 13.02 -18.40
C TYR A 500 12.11 11.64 -18.34
N ARG A 501 12.29 10.96 -19.48
CA ARG A 501 12.83 9.60 -19.55
C ARG A 501 14.12 9.43 -18.77
N ASP A 502 15.06 10.36 -18.87
CA ASP A 502 16.37 10.22 -18.23
C ASP A 502 16.39 10.73 -16.78
N GLN A 503 15.27 11.25 -16.29
CA GLN A 503 15.11 11.83 -14.95
C GLN A 503 14.26 10.96 -14.03
N ILE A 504 13.31 10.21 -14.60
CA ILE A 504 12.36 9.35 -13.87
C ILE A 504 12.62 7.88 -14.25
N SER A 505 12.62 7.01 -13.24
CA SER A 505 12.86 5.56 -13.35
C SER A 505 14.32 5.18 -13.65
N ASP A 506 14.82 4.19 -12.91
CA ASP A 506 16.10 3.51 -13.17
C ASP A 506 15.99 2.41 -14.24
N PHE A 507 14.77 2.10 -14.67
CA PHE A 507 14.45 1.05 -15.62
C PHE A 507 13.93 1.62 -16.94
N GLU A 508 14.17 0.92 -18.03
CA GLU A 508 13.26 0.95 -19.17
C GLU A 508 12.15 -0.05 -18.85
N SER A 509 10.92 0.44 -18.70
CA SER A 509 9.77 -0.38 -18.34
C SER A 509 8.61 -0.07 -19.26
N TRP A 510 7.89 -1.11 -19.67
CA TRP A 510 6.71 -1.01 -20.52
C TRP A 510 5.66 -1.98 -20.02
N MET A 511 4.40 -1.65 -20.30
CA MET A 511 3.30 -2.60 -20.26
C MET A 511 3.11 -3.24 -21.65
N TYR A 512 3.09 -4.58 -21.68
CA TYR A 512 2.70 -5.38 -22.85
C TYR A 512 3.53 -5.20 -24.14
N LEU A 513 4.80 -4.78 -24.03
CA LEU A 513 5.62 -4.53 -25.20
C LEU A 513 5.99 -5.86 -25.92
N PRO A 514 5.70 -6.04 -27.22
CA PRO A 514 5.95 -7.32 -27.88
C PRO A 514 7.43 -7.75 -27.80
N PRO A 515 7.76 -9.05 -27.67
CA PRO A 515 9.13 -9.51 -27.46
C PRO A 515 10.15 -9.04 -28.52
N LYS A 516 9.68 -8.77 -29.75
CA LYS A 516 10.50 -8.27 -30.85
C LYS A 516 10.96 -6.83 -30.63
N GLU A 517 10.14 -6.01 -29.98
CA GLU A 517 10.41 -4.60 -29.70
C GLU A 517 11.31 -4.48 -28.46
N VAL A 518 11.04 -5.28 -27.44
CA VAL A 518 11.95 -5.50 -26.31
C VAL A 518 13.34 -5.89 -26.81
N GLU A 519 13.41 -6.89 -27.70
CA GLU A 519 14.66 -7.31 -28.32
C GLU A 519 15.32 -6.17 -29.13
N ALA A 520 14.53 -5.31 -29.78
CA ALA A 520 15.06 -4.19 -30.55
C ALA A 520 15.73 -3.14 -29.64
N TYR A 521 15.18 -2.88 -28.45
CA TYR A 521 15.83 -2.06 -27.43
C TYR A 521 17.13 -2.72 -26.95
N LEU A 522 17.08 -3.99 -26.55
CA LEU A 522 18.21 -4.73 -26.01
C LEU A 522 19.40 -4.87 -26.99
N LYS A 523 19.14 -4.87 -28.31
CA LYS A 523 20.19 -4.88 -29.35
C LYS A 523 20.88 -3.53 -29.55
N LYS A 524 20.29 -2.42 -29.10
CA LYS A 524 20.73 -1.05 -29.43
C LYS A 524 21.57 -0.40 -28.31
N ASN A 525 22.38 -1.20 -27.60
CA ASN A 525 23.19 -0.73 -26.47
C ASN A 525 22.31 -0.05 -25.40
N PRO A 526 21.47 -0.83 -24.69
CA PRO A 526 20.51 -0.31 -23.74
C PRO A 526 21.21 0.51 -22.65
N ASP A 527 20.62 1.64 -22.29
CA ASP A 527 21.13 2.56 -21.28
C ASP A 527 20.55 2.30 -19.88
N LYS A 528 19.45 1.54 -19.81
CA LYS A 528 18.82 1.01 -18.59
C LYS A 528 18.51 -0.48 -18.71
N PRO A 529 18.48 -1.26 -17.61
CA PRO A 529 17.87 -2.59 -17.63
C PRO A 529 16.42 -2.52 -18.10
N PHE A 530 15.96 -3.57 -18.77
CA PHE A 530 14.58 -3.68 -19.23
C PHE A 530 13.78 -4.60 -18.31
N ILE A 531 12.61 -4.16 -17.86
CA ILE A 531 11.66 -4.95 -17.08
C ILE A 531 10.25 -4.76 -17.63
N GLU A 532 9.45 -5.82 -17.73
CA GLU A 532 8.02 -5.67 -18.01
C GLU A 532 7.30 -5.51 -16.66
N CYS A 533 6.82 -4.32 -16.33
CA CYS A 533 5.98 -4.17 -15.14
C CYS A 533 4.64 -4.89 -15.32
N GLU A 534 4.20 -5.06 -16.57
CA GLU A 534 3.05 -5.90 -16.93
C GLU A 534 3.32 -6.61 -18.26
N TYR A 535 3.13 -7.92 -18.27
CA TYR A 535 3.13 -8.71 -19.51
C TYR A 535 2.18 -9.90 -19.37
N MET A 536 1.98 -10.63 -20.46
CA MET A 536 1.15 -11.84 -20.48
C MET A 536 -0.26 -11.65 -19.90
N HIS A 537 -0.98 -10.62 -20.33
CA HIS A 537 -2.39 -10.36 -19.95
C HIS A 537 -3.23 -11.65 -19.94
N SER A 538 -3.66 -12.09 -18.75
CA SER A 538 -4.20 -13.43 -18.49
C SER A 538 -5.74 -13.49 -18.47
N MET A 539 -6.38 -12.52 -19.13
CA MET A 539 -7.83 -12.48 -19.36
C MET A 539 -8.37 -13.76 -20.00
N GLY A 540 -9.29 -14.43 -19.30
CA GLY A 540 -9.95 -15.65 -19.79
C GLY A 540 -8.97 -16.79 -20.13
N ASN A 541 -8.94 -17.22 -21.40
CA ASN A 541 -8.03 -18.27 -21.89
C ASN A 541 -6.88 -17.64 -22.69
N SER A 542 -5.79 -17.33 -21.99
CA SER A 542 -4.69 -16.51 -22.50
C SER A 542 -3.30 -17.09 -22.16
N VAL A 543 -2.30 -16.24 -21.95
CA VAL A 543 -0.89 -16.57 -21.65
C VAL A 543 -0.17 -17.29 -22.81
N GLY A 544 -0.73 -17.21 -24.01
CA GLY A 544 -0.13 -17.74 -25.23
C GLY A 544 1.17 -17.00 -25.60
N GLY A 545 2.24 -17.73 -25.89
CA GLY A 545 3.48 -17.16 -26.40
C GLY A 545 4.52 -16.74 -25.35
N MET A 546 4.28 -17.01 -24.05
CA MET A 546 5.18 -16.73 -22.93
C MET A 546 6.64 -17.12 -23.20
N GLY A 547 6.86 -18.29 -23.82
CA GLY A 547 8.20 -18.76 -24.19
C GLY A 547 9.01 -17.82 -25.10
N SER A 548 8.37 -16.87 -25.79
CA SER A 548 9.08 -15.85 -26.59
C SER A 548 9.74 -14.79 -25.72
N TYR A 549 9.10 -14.37 -24.61
CA TYR A 549 9.71 -13.49 -23.62
C TYR A 549 10.81 -14.22 -22.85
N ILE A 550 10.57 -15.47 -22.46
CA ILE A 550 11.54 -16.28 -21.70
C ILE A 550 12.87 -16.45 -22.45
N LYS A 551 12.83 -16.64 -23.78
CA LYS A 551 14.05 -16.69 -24.61
C LYS A 551 14.90 -15.42 -24.56
N LEU A 552 14.33 -14.27 -24.21
CA LEU A 552 15.10 -13.03 -24.04
C LEU A 552 15.98 -13.10 -22.79
N LEU A 553 15.55 -13.81 -21.72
CA LEU A 553 16.34 -14.00 -20.52
C LEU A 553 17.66 -14.72 -20.84
N ASP A 554 17.62 -15.75 -21.67
CA ASP A 554 18.82 -16.50 -22.08
C ASP A 554 19.79 -15.65 -22.93
N LYS A 555 19.26 -14.66 -23.66
CA LYS A 555 20.00 -13.94 -24.69
C LYS A 555 20.56 -12.60 -24.22
N TYR A 556 19.86 -11.90 -23.34
CA TYR A 556 20.18 -10.53 -22.95
C TYR A 556 20.24 -10.41 -21.42
N PRO A 557 21.45 -10.25 -20.83
CA PRO A 557 21.62 -10.05 -19.40
C PRO A 557 20.84 -8.86 -18.83
N GLN A 558 20.63 -7.80 -19.63
CA GLN A 558 19.90 -6.59 -19.25
C GLN A 558 18.38 -6.77 -19.18
N TYR A 559 17.84 -7.86 -19.71
CA TYR A 559 16.41 -8.18 -19.58
C TYR A 559 16.16 -8.88 -18.25
N CYS A 560 15.28 -8.31 -17.45
CA CYS A 560 15.00 -8.76 -16.07
C CYS A 560 13.87 -9.78 -16.00
N GLY A 561 13.07 -9.95 -17.06
CA GLY A 561 11.78 -10.64 -16.97
C GLY A 561 10.68 -9.62 -16.66
N GLY A 562 9.67 -10.03 -15.90
CA GLY A 562 8.54 -9.15 -15.62
C GLY A 562 7.45 -9.76 -14.75
N PHE A 563 6.35 -9.03 -14.60
CA PHE A 563 5.21 -9.40 -13.76
C PHE A 563 3.97 -9.69 -14.62
N ILE A 564 3.43 -10.92 -14.53
CA ILE A 564 2.21 -11.30 -15.25
C ILE A 564 1.05 -10.40 -14.79
N TRP A 565 0.24 -9.91 -15.73
CA TRP A 565 -1.07 -9.31 -15.42
C TRP A 565 -2.19 -10.35 -15.59
N ASP A 566 -2.87 -10.79 -14.54
CA ASP A 566 -2.57 -10.59 -13.12
C ASP A 566 -2.75 -11.90 -12.32
N PHE A 567 -2.77 -11.84 -10.99
CA PHE A 567 -2.80 -13.02 -10.14
C PHE A 567 -4.17 -13.72 -10.07
N VAL A 568 -5.22 -12.98 -9.74
CA VAL A 568 -6.55 -13.52 -9.41
C VAL A 568 -7.62 -12.66 -10.07
N ASP A 569 -8.60 -13.28 -10.72
CA ASP A 569 -9.77 -12.57 -11.27
C ASP A 569 -10.46 -11.71 -10.19
N GLN A 570 -10.67 -10.44 -10.51
CA GLN A 570 -11.55 -9.58 -9.72
C GLN A 570 -13.00 -9.89 -10.11
N ALA A 571 -13.57 -10.94 -9.51
CA ALA A 571 -14.99 -11.28 -9.64
C ALA A 571 -15.63 -11.44 -8.26
N ILE A 572 -16.91 -11.06 -8.15
CA ILE A 572 -17.68 -11.18 -6.92
C ILE A 572 -18.61 -12.38 -7.03
N GLU A 573 -18.56 -13.28 -6.06
CA GLU A 573 -19.51 -14.39 -5.99
C GLU A 573 -20.84 -13.91 -5.42
N VAL A 574 -21.91 -14.10 -6.18
CA VAL A 574 -23.27 -13.84 -5.71
C VAL A 574 -24.15 -15.08 -5.82
N VAL A 575 -25.24 -15.11 -5.07
CA VAL A 575 -26.31 -16.09 -5.29
C VAL A 575 -27.32 -15.49 -6.25
N ASP A 576 -27.45 -16.08 -7.43
CA ASP A 576 -28.42 -15.65 -8.43
C ASP A 576 -29.86 -15.82 -7.88
N PRO A 577 -30.67 -14.75 -7.82
CA PRO A 577 -31.97 -14.79 -7.18
C PRO A 577 -33.04 -15.57 -7.96
N VAL A 578 -32.80 -15.86 -9.25
CA VAL A 578 -33.75 -16.58 -10.11
C VAL A 578 -33.50 -18.09 -10.05
N THR A 579 -32.23 -18.50 -10.09
CA THR A 579 -31.81 -19.90 -10.16
C THR A 579 -31.39 -20.47 -8.81
N GLY A 580 -31.01 -19.62 -7.85
CA GLY A 580 -30.45 -20.01 -6.55
C GLY A 580 -29.01 -20.54 -6.63
N GLN A 581 -28.36 -20.43 -7.78
CA GLN A 581 -26.98 -20.90 -7.98
C GLN A 581 -25.98 -19.79 -7.67
N LYS A 582 -24.78 -20.18 -7.22
CA LYS A 582 -23.65 -19.25 -7.11
C LYS A 582 -23.14 -18.89 -8.50
N SER A 583 -22.88 -17.62 -8.75
CA SER A 583 -22.26 -17.12 -9.97
C SER A 583 -21.21 -16.06 -9.65
N MET A 584 -20.13 -16.07 -10.42
CA MET A 584 -19.14 -14.99 -10.41
C MET A 584 -19.64 -13.88 -11.34
N ARG A 585 -19.67 -12.65 -10.82
CA ARG A 585 -20.13 -11.46 -11.53
C ARG A 585 -19.00 -10.45 -11.72
N TYR A 586 -19.06 -9.75 -12.84
CA TYR A 586 -18.12 -8.70 -13.24
C TYR A 586 -18.84 -7.36 -13.40
N GLY A 587 -18.21 -6.36 -14.00
CA GLY A 587 -18.90 -5.11 -14.35
C GLY A 587 -20.10 -5.36 -15.25
N GLY A 588 -21.14 -4.53 -15.12
CA GLY A 588 -22.40 -4.67 -15.85
C GLY A 588 -23.38 -5.67 -15.22
N ASP A 589 -22.91 -6.64 -14.43
CA ASP A 589 -23.79 -7.62 -13.75
C ASP A 589 -24.44 -7.07 -12.47
N PHE A 590 -24.11 -5.82 -12.08
CA PHE A 590 -24.64 -5.12 -10.90
C PHE A 590 -25.57 -3.95 -11.28
N ASP A 591 -26.13 -4.01 -12.49
CA ASP A 591 -26.90 -2.94 -13.12
C ASP A 591 -26.13 -1.60 -13.18
N ASP A 592 -24.79 -1.67 -13.11
CA ASP A 592 -23.93 -0.53 -13.27
C ASP A 592 -23.81 -0.19 -14.77
N HIS A 593 -24.22 1.03 -15.11
CA HIS A 593 -24.16 1.52 -16.48
C HIS A 593 -22.93 2.40 -16.67
N HIS A 594 -22.20 2.13 -17.75
CA HIS A 594 -20.76 2.43 -17.95
C HIS A 594 -19.89 1.50 -17.11
N ALA A 595 -19.62 0.32 -17.67
CA ALA A 595 -18.77 -0.70 -17.09
C ALA A 595 -17.95 -1.36 -18.19
N ASP A 596 -16.73 -1.79 -17.87
CA ASP A 596 -15.82 -2.48 -18.79
C ASP A 596 -15.97 -4.01 -18.72
N ASN A 597 -17.14 -4.46 -18.25
CA ASN A 597 -17.59 -5.85 -18.20
C ASN A 597 -16.57 -6.80 -17.54
N GLU A 598 -16.24 -7.90 -18.22
CA GLU A 598 -15.34 -8.96 -17.75
C GLU A 598 -13.84 -8.60 -17.79
N PHE A 599 -13.49 -7.35 -18.13
CA PHE A 599 -12.09 -6.90 -18.17
C PHE A 599 -11.42 -6.91 -16.78
N SER A 600 -12.17 -7.09 -15.70
CA SER A 600 -11.64 -7.33 -14.35
C SER A 600 -11.16 -8.78 -14.13
N GLY A 601 -11.43 -9.68 -15.08
CA GLY A 601 -11.17 -11.12 -15.02
C GLY A 601 -9.84 -11.53 -15.66
N ASP A 602 -8.73 -10.97 -15.16
CA ASP A 602 -7.39 -11.07 -15.76
C ASP A 602 -6.44 -12.06 -15.09
N GLY A 603 -6.91 -12.84 -14.11
CA GLY A 603 -6.05 -13.65 -13.26
C GLY A 603 -5.47 -14.89 -13.96
N ILE A 604 -4.30 -15.34 -13.51
CA ILE A 604 -3.84 -16.72 -13.72
C ILE A 604 -4.59 -17.74 -12.82
N CYS A 605 -5.34 -17.22 -11.85
CA CYS A 605 -6.31 -17.93 -11.01
C CYS A 605 -7.71 -17.33 -11.18
N PHE A 606 -8.74 -18.14 -10.96
CA PHE A 606 -10.10 -17.64 -10.74
C PHE A 606 -10.20 -16.88 -9.41
N ALA A 607 -11.28 -16.14 -9.20
CA ALA A 607 -11.51 -15.29 -8.03
C ALA A 607 -11.44 -16.05 -6.67
N ASP A 608 -11.75 -17.35 -6.70
CA ASP A 608 -11.69 -18.28 -5.57
C ASP A 608 -10.32 -18.97 -5.41
N ARG A 609 -9.28 -18.50 -6.12
CA ARG A 609 -7.92 -19.06 -6.21
C ARG A 609 -7.82 -20.40 -6.93
N THR A 610 -8.88 -20.90 -7.55
CA THR A 610 -8.77 -22.10 -8.40
C THR A 610 -7.82 -21.80 -9.58
N PRO A 611 -6.73 -22.57 -9.78
CA PRO A 611 -5.79 -22.30 -10.87
C PRO A 611 -6.44 -22.44 -12.25
N LYS A 612 -6.18 -21.50 -13.16
CA LYS A 612 -6.54 -21.62 -14.57
C LYS A 612 -5.54 -22.51 -15.32
N PRO A 613 -5.87 -23.05 -16.52
CA PRO A 613 -4.92 -23.80 -17.34
C PRO A 613 -3.60 -23.04 -17.62
N ALA A 614 -3.67 -21.71 -17.73
CA ALA A 614 -2.50 -20.82 -17.89
C ALA A 614 -1.42 -21.06 -16.83
N MET A 615 -1.81 -21.40 -15.59
CA MET A 615 -0.87 -21.67 -14.50
C MET A 615 0.13 -22.79 -14.81
N GLN A 616 -0.24 -23.77 -15.65
CA GLN A 616 0.67 -24.85 -16.06
C GLN A 616 1.84 -24.32 -16.91
N GLU A 617 1.56 -23.40 -17.84
CA GLU A 617 2.59 -22.73 -18.66
C GLU A 617 3.47 -21.83 -17.79
N VAL A 618 2.87 -21.07 -16.86
CA VAL A 618 3.60 -20.22 -15.90
C VAL A 618 4.59 -21.07 -15.11
N LYS A 619 4.11 -22.13 -14.46
CA LYS A 619 4.94 -23.05 -13.67
C LYS A 619 6.08 -23.64 -14.48
N TYR A 620 5.81 -24.05 -15.72
CA TYR A 620 6.83 -24.61 -16.61
C TYR A 620 7.92 -23.59 -16.94
N TYR A 621 7.53 -22.42 -17.45
CA TYR A 621 8.48 -21.42 -17.94
C TYR A 621 9.27 -20.75 -16.81
N TYR A 622 8.61 -20.38 -15.71
CA TYR A 622 9.32 -19.84 -14.55
C TYR A 622 10.24 -20.88 -13.89
N GLY A 623 9.88 -22.17 -13.99
CA GLY A 623 10.73 -23.27 -13.54
C GLY A 623 12.06 -23.40 -14.30
N LEU A 624 12.22 -22.77 -15.47
CA LEU A 624 13.48 -22.82 -16.24
C LEU A 624 14.58 -21.93 -15.64
N HIS A 625 14.22 -20.93 -14.86
CA HIS A 625 15.13 -19.92 -14.27
C HIS A 625 15.04 -19.85 -12.75
N LYS A 626 14.65 -20.96 -12.11
CA LYS A 626 14.60 -21.07 -10.66
C LYS A 626 15.98 -21.05 -10.04
#